data_AF-A0A917GYJ9-F1
#
_entry.id   AF-A0A917GYJ9-F1
#
_cell.length_a   1.000
_cell.length_b   1.000
_cell.length_c   1.000
_cell.angle_alpha   90.00
_cell.angle_beta   90.00
_cell.angle_gamma   90.00
#
_symmetry.space_group_name_H-M   'P 1'
#
loop_
_entity.id
_entity.type
_entity.pdbx_description
1 polymer ?
#
loop_
_entity_poly.entity_id
_entity_poly.type
_entity_poly.pdbx_seq_one_letter_code
_entity_poly.pdbx_strand_id
1 'polypeptide(L)'
;MPDSKIKMDGTGGCLWEPMWQLHTGLAPVERELLQSSWVRRLHLIHHCGPMYLNSQLNYSRLQHTLGVFSTIAYFHPKDAELRAAALLHDIGHVPFSHTLERIEGIDHHAITLERIQSPEIVDILAAHGLDQSRLLNLITGETASLLRNPNNKLQLDHLDSWVRSAYFSGRLPVMPQTILSRTEEDGGYLYSDLETAKLLKRLIVEEAGIHASTADIGPSALVLHLVQILIDRGQLSQTELIGMTDDMIEQMLHNSEWTKADFSRFIDRPWELKVTRGEGDEPIPEQSFEWTVRKLYLSMPLTKDGAKDTFYAETEEAYRLLQPLIGTYWTYWQDED
;
A
#
# COMPACT_ATOMS: atom_id res chain seq x y z
N MET A 1 -32.24 2.35 -13.83
CA MET A 1 -32.28 1.98 -12.40
C MET A 1 -31.32 2.91 -11.67
N PRO A 2 -31.57 3.36 -10.43
CA PRO A 2 -30.57 4.12 -9.69
C PRO A 2 -29.33 3.23 -9.51
N ASP A 3 -28.16 3.73 -9.93
CA ASP A 3 -26.92 2.99 -9.76
C ASP A 3 -26.63 2.78 -8.27
N SER A 4 -26.16 1.58 -7.92
CA SER A 4 -25.82 1.28 -6.54
C SER A 4 -24.62 2.11 -6.10
N LYS A 5 -24.72 2.74 -4.92
CA LYS A 5 -23.63 3.51 -4.31
C LYS A 5 -22.39 2.67 -3.96
N ILE A 6 -22.47 1.35 -4.15
CA ILE A 6 -21.34 0.41 -3.95
C ILE A 6 -20.41 0.35 -5.17
N LYS A 7 -20.80 0.89 -6.34
CA LYS A 7 -19.93 0.90 -7.52
C LYS A 7 -18.74 1.83 -7.31
N MET A 8 -17.55 1.32 -7.63
CA MET A 8 -16.26 2.01 -7.50
C MET A 8 -15.76 2.60 -8.83
N ASP A 9 -16.60 2.66 -9.87
CA ASP A 9 -16.28 3.10 -11.24
C ASP A 9 -16.76 4.53 -11.54
N GLY A 10 -17.22 5.25 -10.52
CA GLY A 10 -17.70 6.63 -10.65
C GLY A 10 -19.02 6.82 -11.43
N THR A 11 -19.69 5.74 -11.86
CA THR A 11 -20.95 5.84 -12.64
C THR A 11 -22.04 6.61 -11.92
N GLY A 12 -22.16 6.44 -10.59
CA GLY A 12 -23.15 7.11 -9.74
C GLY A 12 -22.88 8.59 -9.42
N GLY A 13 -21.77 9.18 -9.90
CA GLY A 13 -21.41 10.58 -9.64
C GLY A 13 -21.09 10.92 -8.17
N CYS A 14 -21.11 9.92 -7.30
CA CYS A 14 -20.72 10.00 -5.90
C CYS A 14 -20.07 8.68 -5.52
N LEU A 15 -19.01 8.76 -4.72
CA LEU A 15 -18.33 7.64 -4.10
C LEU A 15 -18.74 7.55 -2.63
N TRP A 16 -19.09 6.34 -2.19
CA TRP A 16 -19.19 6.04 -0.76
C TRP A 16 -17.97 5.22 -0.34
N GLU A 17 -17.08 5.82 0.43
CA GLU A 17 -15.94 5.10 1.00
C GLU A 17 -16.35 4.52 2.36
N PRO A 18 -16.37 3.19 2.50
CA PRO A 18 -17.04 2.55 3.64
C PRO A 18 -16.24 2.64 4.94
N MET A 19 -14.91 2.66 4.89
CA MET A 19 -14.08 2.66 6.10
C MET A 19 -14.18 4.01 6.81
N TRP A 20 -13.97 5.10 6.07
CA TRP A 20 -14.10 6.48 6.51
C TRP A 20 -15.55 6.97 6.53
N GLN A 21 -16.52 6.21 5.99
CA GLN A 21 -17.93 6.60 5.86
C GLN A 21 -18.09 7.98 5.19
N LEU A 22 -17.23 8.28 4.22
CA LEU A 22 -17.25 9.52 3.48
C LEU A 22 -18.13 9.39 2.23
N HIS A 23 -18.95 10.40 1.99
CA HIS A 23 -19.74 10.54 0.78
C HIS A 23 -19.15 11.67 -0.06
N THR A 24 -18.41 11.30 -1.09
CA THR A 24 -17.64 12.23 -1.91
C THR A 24 -18.34 12.41 -3.25
N GLY A 25 -18.78 13.64 -3.56
CA GLY A 25 -19.24 13.97 -4.90
C GLY A 25 -18.08 13.92 -5.90
N LEU A 26 -18.33 13.34 -7.08
CA LEU A 26 -17.30 13.15 -8.11
C LEU A 26 -17.42 14.22 -9.21
N ALA A 27 -16.33 14.91 -9.47
CA ALA A 27 -16.20 15.76 -10.65
C ALA A 27 -16.13 14.91 -11.93
N PRO A 28 -16.46 15.46 -13.11
CA PRO A 28 -16.37 14.73 -14.39
C PRO A 28 -15.02 14.05 -14.62
N VAL A 29 -13.91 14.77 -14.40
CA VAL A 29 -12.55 14.22 -14.51
C VAL A 29 -12.32 13.00 -13.61
N GLU A 30 -12.83 13.03 -12.37
CA GLU A 30 -12.64 11.94 -11.41
C GLU A 30 -13.40 10.69 -11.83
N ARG A 31 -14.58 10.86 -12.44
CA ARG A 31 -15.36 9.74 -12.98
C ARG A 31 -14.63 9.07 -14.13
N GLU A 32 -14.05 9.86 -15.02
CA GLU A 32 -13.27 9.35 -16.16
C GLU A 32 -11.97 8.67 -15.70
N LEU A 33 -11.25 9.25 -14.73
CA LEU A 33 -10.07 8.62 -14.14
C LEU A 33 -10.41 7.29 -13.45
N LEU A 34 -11.52 7.21 -12.71
CA LEU A 34 -11.99 5.96 -12.10
C LEU A 34 -12.37 4.89 -13.12
N GLN A 35 -12.62 5.27 -14.37
CA GLN A 35 -12.92 4.36 -15.47
C GLN A 35 -11.68 4.01 -16.29
N SER A 36 -10.55 4.67 -16.05
CA SER A 36 -9.29 4.37 -16.73
C SER A 36 -8.77 2.98 -16.38
N SER A 37 -8.14 2.34 -17.35
CA SER A 37 -7.66 0.97 -17.24
C SER A 37 -6.72 0.76 -16.04
N TRP A 38 -5.78 1.68 -15.84
CA TRP A 38 -4.77 1.60 -14.80
C TRP A 38 -5.31 1.84 -13.38
N VAL A 39 -6.32 2.70 -13.21
CA VAL A 39 -7.00 2.85 -11.91
C VAL A 39 -7.85 1.61 -11.62
N ARG A 40 -8.58 1.10 -12.62
CA ARG A 40 -9.42 -0.11 -12.46
C ARG A 40 -8.59 -1.35 -12.14
N ARG A 41 -7.39 -1.47 -12.71
CA ARG A 41 -6.44 -2.56 -12.46
C ARG A 41 -6.10 -2.70 -10.97
N LEU A 42 -6.00 -1.60 -10.23
CA LEU A 42 -5.72 -1.61 -8.78
C LEU A 42 -6.77 -2.37 -7.95
N HIS A 43 -7.93 -2.70 -8.52
CA HIS A 43 -8.91 -3.54 -7.84
C HIS A 43 -8.45 -4.99 -7.67
N LEU A 44 -7.53 -5.44 -8.52
CA LEU A 44 -7.03 -6.81 -8.60
C LEU A 44 -5.59 -6.93 -8.08
N ILE A 45 -5.14 -5.93 -7.30
CA ILE A 45 -3.82 -5.89 -6.68
C ILE A 45 -4.01 -5.66 -5.19
N HIS A 46 -3.58 -6.60 -4.37
CA HIS A 46 -3.69 -6.52 -2.92
C HIS A 46 -2.60 -5.60 -2.35
N HIS A 47 -3.02 -4.66 -1.51
CA HIS A 47 -2.13 -3.66 -0.93
C HIS A 47 -1.02 -4.30 -0.07
N CYS A 48 -1.36 -5.32 0.72
CA CYS A 48 -0.45 -6.03 1.60
C CYS A 48 0.47 -7.05 0.89
N GLY A 49 0.47 -7.09 -0.44
CA GLY A 49 1.27 -8.06 -1.19
C GLY A 49 0.86 -9.51 -0.87
N PRO A 50 1.77 -10.50 -0.93
CA PRO A 50 1.45 -11.91 -0.77
C PRO A 50 0.93 -12.31 0.62
N MET A 51 1.07 -11.43 1.63
CA MET A 51 0.53 -11.67 2.97
C MET A 51 -0.99 -11.90 2.96
N TYR A 52 -1.72 -11.43 1.95
CA TYR A 52 -3.15 -11.68 1.84
C TYR A 52 -3.49 -13.19 1.72
N LEU A 53 -2.55 -13.99 1.21
CA LEU A 53 -2.72 -15.43 0.98
C LEU A 53 -2.73 -16.26 2.28
N ASN A 54 -2.22 -15.72 3.39
CA ASN A 54 -2.13 -16.42 4.68
C ASN A 54 -2.63 -15.59 5.88
N SER A 55 -3.28 -14.45 5.65
CA SER A 55 -3.71 -13.55 6.71
C SER A 55 -5.13 -13.00 6.49
N GLN A 56 -5.65 -12.28 7.49
CA GLN A 56 -6.92 -11.57 7.39
C GLN A 56 -6.80 -10.22 6.67
N LEU A 57 -5.58 -9.76 6.37
CA LEU A 57 -5.35 -8.50 5.67
C LEU A 57 -5.60 -8.72 4.18
N ASN A 58 -6.83 -8.41 3.76
CA ASN A 58 -7.25 -8.56 2.38
C ASN A 58 -8.04 -7.32 1.92
N TYR A 59 -7.34 -6.39 1.29
CA TYR A 59 -7.93 -5.26 0.59
C TYR A 59 -7.06 -4.84 -0.60
N SER A 60 -7.71 -4.32 -1.62
CA SER A 60 -7.05 -3.92 -2.87
C SER A 60 -6.41 -2.54 -2.77
N ARG A 61 -5.44 -2.26 -3.64
CA ARG A 61 -4.90 -0.92 -3.83
C ARG A 61 -5.97 0.08 -4.23
N LEU A 62 -6.96 -0.33 -5.02
CA LEU A 62 -8.10 0.54 -5.31
C LEU A 62 -8.85 0.98 -4.04
N GLN A 63 -9.08 0.08 -3.08
CA GLN A 63 -9.75 0.47 -1.82
C GLN A 63 -8.92 1.50 -1.05
N HIS A 64 -7.59 1.33 -1.02
CA HIS A 64 -6.67 2.31 -0.46
C HIS A 64 -6.73 3.65 -1.22
N THR A 65 -6.56 3.63 -2.55
CA THR A 65 -6.67 4.82 -3.43
C THR A 65 -7.97 5.59 -3.22
N LEU A 66 -9.11 4.91 -3.11
CA LEU A 66 -10.41 5.53 -2.86
C LEU A 66 -10.52 6.13 -1.45
N GLY A 67 -9.86 5.51 -0.47
CA GLY A 67 -9.67 6.04 0.89
C GLY A 67 -8.88 7.34 0.92
N VAL A 68 -7.71 7.34 0.27
CA VAL A 68 -6.86 8.53 0.13
C VAL A 68 -7.60 9.63 -0.63
N PHE A 69 -8.24 9.30 -1.76
CA PHE A 69 -9.05 10.23 -2.51
C PHE A 69 -10.16 10.86 -1.66
N SER A 70 -10.90 10.05 -0.90
CA SER A 70 -12.02 10.55 -0.11
C SER A 70 -11.58 11.44 1.04
N THR A 71 -10.46 11.11 1.70
CA THR A 71 -9.89 11.95 2.76
C THR A 71 -9.29 13.24 2.19
N ILE A 72 -8.62 13.19 1.04
CA ILE A 72 -8.17 14.40 0.31
C ILE A 72 -9.36 15.28 -0.07
N ALA A 73 -10.44 14.70 -0.58
CA ALA A 73 -11.66 15.41 -0.92
C ALA A 73 -12.37 16.02 0.30
N TYR A 74 -12.20 15.43 1.48
CA TYR A 74 -12.71 15.96 2.74
C TYR A 74 -11.96 17.25 3.16
N PHE A 75 -10.63 17.26 3.11
CA PHE A 75 -9.82 18.43 3.49
C PHE A 75 -9.77 19.50 2.38
N HIS A 76 -9.65 19.07 1.11
CA HIS A 76 -9.51 19.93 -0.06
C HIS A 76 -10.61 19.66 -1.10
N PRO A 77 -11.88 19.96 -0.81
CA PRO A 77 -13.01 19.60 -1.68
C PRO A 77 -12.98 20.29 -3.07
N LYS A 78 -12.19 21.36 -3.23
CA LYS A 78 -12.12 22.18 -4.45
C LYS A 78 -10.79 22.06 -5.21
N ASP A 79 -9.82 21.30 -4.71
CA ASP A 79 -8.53 21.16 -5.36
C ASP A 79 -8.56 19.99 -6.35
N ALA A 80 -8.84 20.30 -7.62
CA ALA A 80 -9.04 19.30 -8.65
C ALA A 80 -7.78 18.47 -8.91
N GLU A 81 -6.61 19.12 -9.00
CA GLU A 81 -5.34 18.43 -9.25
C GLU A 81 -4.90 17.57 -8.07
N LEU A 82 -5.10 18.02 -6.82
CA LEU A 82 -4.78 17.19 -5.65
C LEU A 82 -5.69 15.98 -5.53
N ARG A 83 -6.99 16.14 -5.83
CA ARG A 83 -7.94 15.03 -5.87
C ARG A 83 -7.64 14.05 -6.99
N ALA A 84 -7.28 14.53 -8.18
CA ALA A 84 -6.82 13.69 -9.28
C ALA A 84 -5.49 12.98 -8.96
N ALA A 85 -4.54 13.68 -8.33
CA ALA A 85 -3.29 13.10 -7.84
C ALA A 85 -3.55 11.95 -6.85
N ALA A 86 -4.51 12.11 -5.94
CA ALA A 86 -4.90 11.06 -5.01
C ALA A 86 -5.47 9.81 -5.71
N LEU A 87 -6.19 9.95 -6.82
CA LEU A 87 -6.66 8.80 -7.61
C LEU A 87 -5.54 8.11 -8.40
N LEU A 88 -4.46 8.83 -8.72
CA LEU A 88 -3.41 8.36 -9.61
C LEU A 88 -2.11 7.95 -8.90
N HIS A 89 -1.91 8.28 -7.62
CA HIS A 89 -0.63 8.10 -6.94
C HIS A 89 -0.10 6.66 -6.94
N ASP A 90 -1.01 5.69 -6.99
CA ASP A 90 -0.73 4.27 -6.79
C ASP A 90 -0.85 3.41 -8.07
N ILE A 91 -1.15 4.02 -9.22
CA ILE A 91 -1.46 3.28 -10.46
C ILE A 91 -0.29 2.46 -11.00
N GLY A 92 0.94 2.82 -10.64
CA GLY A 92 2.16 2.14 -11.06
C GLY A 92 2.50 0.87 -10.28
N HIS A 93 1.74 0.52 -9.23
CA HIS A 93 2.01 -0.71 -8.50
C HIS A 93 1.80 -1.96 -9.36
N VAL A 94 2.74 -2.89 -9.23
CA VAL A 94 2.75 -4.20 -9.90
C VAL A 94 2.02 -5.25 -9.05
N PRO A 95 1.76 -6.47 -9.57
CA PRO A 95 1.20 -7.55 -8.76
C PRO A 95 2.01 -7.77 -7.49
N PHE A 96 1.31 -8.09 -6.40
CA PHE A 96 1.86 -8.26 -5.07
C PHE A 96 2.62 -7.03 -4.55
N SER A 97 2.27 -5.83 -5.03
CA SER A 97 2.69 -4.58 -4.41
C SER A 97 4.23 -4.43 -4.37
N HIS A 98 4.80 -4.01 -3.24
CA HIS A 98 6.23 -3.82 -3.07
C HIS A 98 7.06 -5.11 -3.20
N THR A 99 6.44 -6.29 -3.18
CA THR A 99 7.17 -7.56 -3.21
C THR A 99 7.91 -7.75 -4.53
N LEU A 100 7.23 -7.51 -5.66
CA LEU A 100 7.84 -7.71 -6.98
C LEU A 100 8.65 -6.52 -7.48
N GLU A 101 8.63 -5.38 -6.79
CA GLU A 101 9.57 -4.26 -7.02
C GLU A 101 11.03 -4.64 -6.70
N ARG A 102 11.27 -5.81 -6.09
CA ARG A 102 12.62 -6.34 -5.89
C ARG A 102 13.24 -6.95 -7.14
N ILE A 103 12.42 -7.24 -8.15
CA ILE A 103 12.91 -7.67 -9.45
C ILE A 103 13.53 -6.45 -10.14
N GLU A 104 14.74 -6.61 -10.67
CA GLU A 104 15.47 -5.53 -11.31
C GLU A 104 14.64 -4.85 -12.40
N GLY A 105 14.67 -3.51 -12.44
CA GLY A 105 13.95 -2.72 -13.44
C GLY A 105 12.50 -2.39 -13.11
N ILE A 106 11.97 -2.87 -11.97
CA ILE A 106 10.60 -2.55 -11.53
C ILE A 106 10.62 -1.50 -10.43
N ASP A 107 10.08 -0.32 -10.73
CA ASP A 107 9.89 0.77 -9.79
C ASP A 107 8.49 1.36 -9.97
N HIS A 108 7.62 1.16 -8.99
CA HIS A 108 6.23 1.62 -9.06
C HIS A 108 6.14 3.15 -9.17
N HIS A 109 7.07 3.92 -8.61
CA HIS A 109 7.07 5.38 -8.76
C HIS A 109 7.37 5.76 -10.21
N ALA A 110 8.39 5.16 -10.81
CA ALA A 110 8.72 5.39 -12.23
C ALA A 110 7.56 4.96 -13.15
N ILE A 111 6.94 3.81 -12.88
CA ILE A 111 5.77 3.33 -13.61
C ILE A 111 4.60 4.31 -13.44
N THR A 112 4.31 4.80 -12.22
CA THR A 112 3.25 5.80 -12.00
C THR A 112 3.46 7.03 -12.88
N LEU A 113 4.68 7.58 -12.92
CA LEU A 113 4.99 8.76 -13.76
C LEU A 113 4.80 8.47 -15.25
N GLU A 114 5.27 7.31 -15.71
CA GLU A 114 5.10 6.87 -17.10
C GLU A 114 3.62 6.69 -17.46
N ARG A 115 2.81 6.09 -16.57
CA ARG A 115 1.39 5.84 -16.81
C ARG A 115 0.56 7.11 -16.80
N ILE A 116 0.91 8.10 -16.00
CA ILE A 116 0.29 9.44 -16.05
C ILE A 116 0.56 10.13 -17.39
N GLN A 117 1.66 9.79 -18.07
CA GLN A 117 1.99 10.28 -19.41
C GLN A 117 1.37 9.43 -20.54
N SER A 118 0.62 8.37 -20.21
CA SER A 118 -0.08 7.59 -21.23
C SER A 118 -1.18 8.41 -21.92
N PRO A 119 -1.50 8.13 -23.20
CA PRO A 119 -2.56 8.85 -23.92
C PRO A 119 -3.90 8.84 -23.17
N GLU A 120 -4.28 7.72 -22.54
CA GLU A 120 -5.54 7.61 -21.78
C GLU A 120 -5.63 8.67 -20.68
N ILE A 121 -4.59 8.79 -19.85
CA ILE A 121 -4.60 9.73 -18.72
C ILE A 121 -4.38 11.17 -19.20
N VAL A 122 -3.48 11.39 -20.16
CA VAL A 122 -3.22 12.72 -20.73
C VAL A 122 -4.47 13.30 -21.35
N ASP A 123 -5.21 12.53 -22.14
CA ASP A 123 -6.42 12.99 -22.81
C ASP A 123 -7.51 13.36 -21.78
N ILE A 124 -7.68 12.55 -20.72
CA ILE A 124 -8.61 12.85 -19.62
C ILE A 124 -8.20 14.16 -18.93
N LEU A 125 -6.94 14.30 -18.50
CA LEU A 125 -6.49 15.50 -17.79
C LEU A 125 -6.63 16.76 -18.66
N ALA A 126 -6.27 16.67 -19.94
CA ALA A 126 -6.37 17.78 -20.89
C ALA A 126 -7.82 18.18 -21.19
N ALA A 127 -8.74 17.22 -21.33
CA ALA A 127 -10.16 17.48 -21.57
C ALA A 127 -10.82 18.29 -20.43
N HIS A 128 -10.30 18.17 -19.21
CA HIS A 128 -10.78 18.87 -18.03
C HIS A 128 -9.89 20.05 -17.59
N GLY A 129 -8.82 20.34 -18.34
CA GLY A 129 -7.94 21.48 -18.10
C GLY A 129 -7.07 21.40 -16.85
N LEU A 130 -6.73 20.18 -16.38
CA LEU A 130 -5.86 19.99 -15.23
C LEU A 130 -4.38 20.18 -15.60
N ASP A 131 -3.61 20.85 -14.75
CA ASP A 131 -2.17 20.98 -14.92
C ASP A 131 -1.45 19.67 -14.55
N GLN A 132 -1.00 18.94 -15.58
CA GLN A 132 -0.26 17.70 -15.41
C GLN A 132 1.06 17.89 -14.63
N SER A 133 1.74 19.04 -14.78
CA SER A 133 3.01 19.29 -14.08
C SER A 133 2.76 19.43 -12.59
N ARG A 134 1.72 20.19 -12.21
CA ARG A 134 1.29 20.30 -10.81
C ARG A 134 0.90 18.94 -10.24
N LEU A 135 0.13 18.14 -10.99
CA LEU A 135 -0.29 16.80 -10.57
C LEU A 135 0.90 15.88 -10.28
N LEU A 136 1.90 15.86 -11.18
CA LEU A 136 3.11 15.08 -10.98
C LEU A 136 3.87 15.53 -9.73
N ASN A 137 4.03 16.84 -9.52
CA ASN A 137 4.71 17.39 -8.34
C ASN A 137 4.01 17.03 -7.02
N LEU A 138 2.68 16.91 -7.03
CA LEU A 138 1.90 16.47 -5.86
C LEU A 138 2.11 14.98 -5.56
N ILE A 139 2.24 14.13 -6.60
CA ILE A 139 2.47 12.68 -6.45
C ILE A 139 3.92 12.38 -6.04
N THR A 140 4.90 13.10 -6.60
CA THR A 140 6.32 12.93 -6.24
C THR A 140 6.64 13.55 -4.88
N GLY A 141 5.80 14.47 -4.40
CA GLY A 141 6.04 15.21 -3.16
C GLY A 141 6.99 16.40 -3.35
N GLU A 142 7.35 16.76 -4.58
CA GLU A 142 8.06 18.01 -4.89
C GLU A 142 7.27 19.24 -4.45
N THR A 143 5.94 19.17 -4.57
CA THR A 143 5.03 20.08 -3.89
C THR A 143 4.44 19.39 -2.67
N ALA A 144 4.84 19.84 -1.48
CA ALA A 144 4.33 19.32 -0.23
C ALA A 144 2.80 19.51 -0.15
N SER A 145 2.10 18.44 0.22
CA SER A 145 0.65 18.41 0.36
C SER A 145 0.24 17.35 1.40
N LEU A 146 -1.06 17.28 1.70
CA LEU A 146 -1.61 16.19 2.51
C LEU A 146 -1.49 14.81 1.85
N LEU A 147 -1.32 14.74 0.52
CA LEU A 147 -1.07 13.47 -0.17
C LEU A 147 0.35 13.00 0.11
N ARG A 148 1.33 13.88 -0.12
CA ARG A 148 2.75 13.57 0.09
C ARG A 148 3.57 14.76 0.58
N ASN A 149 4.47 14.51 1.54
CA ASN A 149 5.41 15.53 2.05
C ASN A 149 6.82 14.96 2.30
N PRO A 150 7.89 15.79 2.17
CA PRO A 150 9.28 15.33 2.31
C PRO A 150 9.73 15.19 3.77
N ASN A 151 8.93 15.63 4.74
CA ASN A 151 9.38 15.86 6.13
C ASN A 151 9.10 14.68 7.07
N ASN A 152 8.84 13.49 6.51
CA ASN A 152 8.45 12.27 7.22
C ASN A 152 7.36 12.53 8.27
N LYS A 153 6.41 13.43 7.95
CA LYS A 153 5.23 13.70 8.77
C LYS A 153 4.05 12.92 8.21
N LEU A 154 3.11 12.56 9.08
CA LEU A 154 1.92 11.83 8.69
C LEU A 154 1.22 12.53 7.50
N GLN A 155 0.96 11.75 6.46
CA GLN A 155 0.24 12.13 5.24
C GLN A 155 -0.96 11.20 5.05
N LEU A 156 -1.91 11.56 4.18
CA LEU A 156 -3.16 10.82 4.00
C LEU A 156 -2.98 9.45 3.33
N ASP A 157 -1.97 9.30 2.48
CA ASP A 157 -1.52 8.01 1.95
C ASP A 157 -1.18 7.04 3.12
N HIS A 158 -0.24 7.43 3.99
CA HIS A 158 0.11 6.60 5.14
C HIS A 158 -1.02 6.45 6.17
N LEU A 159 -1.82 7.51 6.41
CA LEU A 159 -2.95 7.46 7.32
C LEU A 159 -3.97 6.41 6.88
N ASP A 160 -4.37 6.42 5.61
CA ASP A 160 -5.31 5.43 5.08
C ASP A 160 -4.72 4.02 5.20
N SER A 161 -3.47 3.84 4.77
CA SER A 161 -2.78 2.54 4.83
C SER A 161 -2.82 1.94 6.24
N TRP A 162 -2.35 2.69 7.25
CA TRP A 162 -2.28 2.19 8.64
C TRP A 162 -3.64 1.99 9.29
N VAL A 163 -4.58 2.91 9.09
CA VAL A 163 -5.94 2.77 9.64
C VAL A 163 -6.69 1.63 8.96
N ARG A 164 -6.49 1.42 7.65
CA ARG A 164 -7.10 0.34 6.88
C ARG A 164 -6.54 -1.02 7.28
N SER A 165 -5.22 -1.16 7.39
CA SER A 165 -4.61 -2.38 7.93
C SER A 165 -5.16 -2.70 9.31
N ALA A 166 -5.20 -1.72 10.22
CA ALA A 166 -5.74 -1.91 11.57
C ALA A 166 -7.24 -2.27 11.57
N TYR A 167 -8.02 -1.70 10.66
CA TYR A 167 -9.44 -1.98 10.50
C TYR A 167 -9.68 -3.43 10.01
N PHE A 168 -9.00 -3.85 8.94
CA PHE A 168 -9.15 -5.18 8.36
C PHE A 168 -8.64 -6.30 9.28
N SER A 169 -7.63 -6.02 10.10
CA SER A 169 -7.10 -6.97 11.09
C SER A 169 -7.80 -6.90 12.45
N GLY A 170 -8.85 -6.08 12.61
CA GLY A 170 -9.60 -5.97 13.88
C GLY A 170 -8.83 -5.33 15.05
N ARG A 171 -7.70 -4.67 14.78
CA ARG A 171 -6.83 -4.00 15.78
C ARG A 171 -7.29 -2.57 16.10
N LEU A 172 -8.16 -1.98 15.27
CA LEU A 172 -8.61 -0.62 15.45
C LEU A 172 -9.63 -0.51 16.61
N PRO A 173 -9.32 0.21 17.70
CA PRO A 173 -10.16 0.23 18.91
C PRO A 173 -11.30 1.25 18.83
N VAL A 174 -11.33 2.06 17.79
CA VAL A 174 -12.30 3.12 17.54
C VAL A 174 -12.78 3.05 16.10
N MET A 175 -13.90 3.69 15.80
CA MET A 175 -14.35 3.82 14.42
C MET A 175 -13.38 4.75 13.65
N PRO A 176 -13.03 4.47 12.38
CA PRO A 176 -12.13 5.32 11.59
C PRO A 176 -12.56 6.79 11.53
N GLN A 177 -13.87 7.07 11.49
CA GLN A 177 -14.44 8.42 11.52
C GLN A 177 -14.00 9.21 12.75
N THR A 178 -13.81 8.54 13.89
CA THR A 178 -13.38 9.19 15.13
C THR A 178 -11.97 9.78 14.96
N ILE A 179 -11.06 9.06 14.29
CA ILE A 179 -9.71 9.56 13.97
C ILE A 179 -9.83 10.77 13.05
N LEU A 180 -10.61 10.68 11.97
CA LEU A 180 -10.77 11.77 11.01
C LEU A 180 -11.39 13.02 11.64
N SER A 181 -12.42 12.85 12.49
CA SER A 181 -13.10 13.97 13.17
C SER A 181 -12.23 14.73 14.17
N ARG A 182 -11.12 14.12 14.60
CA ARG A 182 -10.14 14.67 15.55
C ARG A 182 -8.84 15.09 14.86
N THR A 183 -8.83 15.09 13.53
CA THR A 183 -7.69 15.48 12.71
C THR A 183 -8.03 16.76 11.97
N GLU A 184 -7.11 17.73 12.03
CA GLU A 184 -7.19 18.99 11.30
C GLU A 184 -5.93 19.21 10.45
N GLU A 185 -6.07 19.99 9.39
CA GLU A 185 -4.94 20.48 8.62
C GLU A 185 -4.47 21.83 9.18
N ASP A 186 -3.16 21.99 9.34
CA ASP A 186 -2.54 23.29 9.56
C ASP A 186 -1.18 23.36 8.85
N GLY A 187 -0.97 24.41 8.07
CA GLY A 187 0.27 24.61 7.32
C GLY A 187 0.66 23.46 6.38
N GLY A 188 -0.32 22.73 5.84
CA GLY A 188 -0.10 21.56 4.97
C GLY A 188 0.27 20.26 5.70
N TYR A 189 0.09 20.20 7.02
CA TYR A 189 0.30 19.00 7.82
C TYR A 189 -0.95 18.59 8.59
N LEU A 190 -1.06 17.29 8.89
CA LEU A 190 -2.12 16.74 9.72
C LEU A 190 -1.74 16.82 11.20
N TYR A 191 -2.59 17.47 11.98
CA TYR A 191 -2.53 17.49 13.43
C TYR A 191 -3.75 16.79 14.02
N SER A 192 -3.58 16.11 15.14
CA SER A 192 -4.71 15.56 15.90
C SER A 192 -4.60 15.90 17.38
N ASP A 193 -5.67 15.60 18.13
CA ASP A 193 -5.56 15.53 19.58
C ASP A 193 -4.53 14.47 20.01
N LEU A 194 -4.00 14.62 21.22
CA LEU A 194 -2.93 13.78 21.76
C LEU A 194 -3.31 12.29 21.81
N GLU A 195 -4.57 11.98 22.11
CA GLU A 195 -5.02 10.59 22.21
C GLU A 195 -5.06 9.92 20.83
N THR A 196 -5.50 10.65 19.80
CA THR A 196 -5.46 10.21 18.40
C THR A 196 -4.00 10.08 17.92
N ALA A 197 -3.13 11.02 18.28
CA ALA A 197 -1.71 10.95 17.93
C ALA A 197 -1.01 9.72 18.54
N LYS A 198 -1.33 9.40 19.81
CA LYS A 198 -0.86 8.17 20.49
C LYS A 198 -1.39 6.90 19.84
N LEU A 199 -2.68 6.90 19.43
CA LEU A 199 -3.25 5.77 18.69
C LEU A 199 -2.51 5.58 17.36
N LEU A 200 -2.32 6.65 16.58
CA LEU A 200 -1.61 6.59 15.31
C LEU A 200 -0.17 6.11 15.49
N LYS A 201 0.57 6.60 16.50
CA LYS A 201 1.89 6.07 16.88
C LYS A 201 1.84 4.55 17.07
N ARG A 202 0.86 4.05 17.82
CA ARG A 202 0.70 2.62 18.08
C ARG A 202 0.47 1.84 16.78
N LEU A 203 -0.41 2.32 15.90
CA LEU A 203 -0.69 1.66 14.62
C LEU A 203 0.55 1.58 13.73
N ILE A 204 1.36 2.64 13.69
CA ILE A 204 2.61 2.68 12.92
C ILE A 204 3.62 1.66 13.45
N VAL A 205 3.78 1.58 14.77
CA VAL A 205 4.67 0.61 15.42
C VAL A 205 4.21 -0.82 15.16
N GLU A 206 2.90 -1.09 15.27
CA GLU A 206 2.32 -2.40 14.96
C GLU A 206 2.51 -2.78 13.50
N GLU A 207 2.29 -1.85 12.56
CA GLU A 207 2.45 -2.11 11.12
C GLU A 207 3.91 -2.42 10.76
N ALA A 208 4.87 -1.70 11.34
CA ALA A 208 6.28 -2.00 11.19
C ALA A 208 6.63 -3.41 11.69
N GLY A 209 5.99 -3.86 12.79
CA GLY A 209 6.10 -5.22 13.28
C GLY A 209 5.49 -6.25 12.33
N ILE A 210 4.36 -5.94 11.68
CA ILE A 210 3.73 -6.82 10.67
C ILE A 210 4.63 -6.99 9.44
N HIS A 211 5.22 -5.91 8.94
CA HIS A 211 6.16 -5.98 7.81
C HIS A 211 7.42 -6.79 8.09
N ALA A 212 7.78 -6.93 9.37
CA ALA A 212 8.89 -7.76 9.83
C ALA A 212 8.45 -9.12 10.38
N SER A 213 7.17 -9.47 10.22
CA SER A 213 6.60 -10.71 10.76
C SER A 213 6.76 -11.87 9.78
N THR A 214 6.65 -13.09 10.29
CA THR A 214 6.64 -14.30 9.46
C THR A 214 5.43 -14.37 8.52
N ALA A 215 4.34 -13.68 8.86
CA ALA A 215 3.14 -13.60 8.03
C ALA A 215 3.38 -12.81 6.74
N ASP A 216 4.23 -11.77 6.76
CA ASP A 216 4.58 -11.00 5.55
C ASP A 216 5.85 -11.55 4.88
N ILE A 217 6.92 -11.73 5.65
CA ILE A 217 8.24 -12.10 5.11
C ILE A 217 8.20 -13.44 4.37
N GLY A 218 7.56 -14.47 4.96
CA GLY A 218 7.52 -15.80 4.37
C GLY A 218 6.89 -15.79 2.98
N PRO A 219 5.60 -15.39 2.85
CA PRO A 219 4.93 -15.29 1.55
C PRO A 219 5.66 -14.37 0.57
N SER A 220 6.18 -13.23 1.04
CA SER A 220 6.90 -12.28 0.19
C SER A 220 8.19 -12.87 -0.39
N ALA A 221 8.99 -13.57 0.42
CA ALA A 221 10.20 -14.25 -0.04
C ALA A 221 9.88 -15.37 -1.04
N LEU A 222 8.87 -16.20 -0.71
CA LEU A 222 8.46 -17.32 -1.56
C LEU A 222 7.92 -16.84 -2.91
N VAL A 223 6.97 -15.91 -2.94
CA VAL A 223 6.38 -15.42 -4.18
C VAL A 223 7.43 -14.74 -5.05
N LEU A 224 8.32 -13.94 -4.47
CA LEU A 224 9.44 -13.35 -5.21
C LEU A 224 10.31 -14.43 -5.86
N HIS A 225 10.68 -15.47 -5.10
CA HIS A 225 11.48 -16.58 -5.61
C HIS A 225 10.78 -17.31 -6.77
N LEU A 226 9.49 -17.64 -6.62
CA LEU A 226 8.76 -18.37 -7.65
C LEU A 226 8.53 -17.53 -8.91
N VAL A 227 8.28 -16.23 -8.78
CA VAL A 227 8.18 -15.33 -9.94
C VAL A 227 9.53 -15.21 -10.64
N GLN A 228 10.65 -15.17 -9.91
CA GLN A 228 11.98 -15.18 -10.51
C GLN A 228 12.23 -16.47 -11.31
N ILE A 229 11.77 -17.63 -10.83
CA ILE A 229 11.82 -18.88 -11.61
C ILE A 229 11.06 -18.73 -12.93
N LEU A 230 9.86 -18.16 -12.94
CA LEU A 230 9.11 -17.94 -14.19
C LEU A 230 9.90 -17.05 -15.17
N ILE A 231 10.57 -16.01 -14.66
CA ILE A 231 11.39 -15.10 -15.46
C ILE A 231 12.62 -15.83 -16.03
N ASP A 232 13.37 -16.54 -15.19
CA ASP A 232 14.60 -17.24 -15.57
C ASP A 232 14.31 -18.37 -16.59
N ARG A 233 13.11 -18.95 -16.54
CA ARG A 233 12.62 -19.96 -17.49
C ARG A 233 12.01 -19.35 -18.76
N GLY A 234 11.95 -18.02 -18.87
CA GLY A 234 11.36 -17.31 -20.01
C GLY A 234 9.84 -17.48 -20.13
N GLN A 235 9.14 -17.83 -19.03
CA GLN A 235 7.69 -17.94 -18.99
C GLN A 235 7.00 -16.60 -18.70
N LEU A 236 7.74 -15.63 -18.16
CA LEU A 236 7.27 -14.29 -17.85
C LEU A 236 8.41 -13.29 -18.14
N SER A 237 8.12 -12.18 -18.83
CA SER A 237 9.06 -11.05 -18.88
C SER A 237 8.72 -9.99 -17.83
N GLN A 238 9.72 -9.21 -17.43
CA GLN A 238 9.53 -8.06 -16.54
C GLN A 238 8.55 -7.04 -17.13
N THR A 239 8.59 -6.83 -18.45
CA THR A 239 7.69 -5.92 -19.16
C THR A 239 6.24 -6.38 -19.10
N GLU A 240 5.98 -7.68 -19.26
CA GLU A 240 4.64 -8.24 -19.12
C GLU A 240 4.12 -8.07 -17.69
N LEU A 241 4.95 -8.38 -16.68
CA LEU A 241 4.60 -8.31 -15.26
C LEU A 241 4.03 -6.95 -14.84
N ILE A 242 4.56 -5.84 -15.39
CA ILE A 242 4.13 -4.47 -15.04
C ILE A 242 2.62 -4.27 -15.27
N GLY A 243 2.06 -4.86 -16.33
CA GLY A 243 0.64 -4.72 -16.69
C GLY A 243 -0.29 -5.72 -16.01
N MET A 244 0.24 -6.72 -15.30
CA MET A 244 -0.53 -7.85 -14.77
C MET A 244 -1.22 -7.53 -13.44
N THR A 245 -2.02 -8.46 -12.95
CA THR A 245 -2.69 -8.43 -11.65
C THR A 245 -2.29 -9.64 -10.81
N ASP A 246 -2.63 -9.66 -9.52
CA ASP A 246 -2.24 -10.76 -8.62
C ASP A 246 -2.77 -12.11 -9.13
N ASP A 247 -4.04 -12.15 -9.54
CA ASP A 247 -4.69 -13.36 -10.03
C ASP A 247 -4.02 -13.94 -11.29
N MET A 248 -3.49 -13.08 -12.17
CA MET A 248 -2.78 -13.54 -13.37
C MET A 248 -1.46 -14.21 -12.99
N ILE A 249 -0.71 -13.64 -12.04
CA ILE A 249 0.56 -14.24 -11.58
C ILE A 249 0.29 -15.54 -10.82
N GLU A 250 -0.73 -15.59 -9.97
CA GLU A 250 -1.14 -16.80 -9.26
C GLU A 250 -1.51 -17.93 -10.21
N GLN A 251 -2.23 -17.62 -11.29
CA GLN A 251 -2.53 -18.60 -12.34
C GLN A 251 -1.26 -19.11 -13.02
N MET A 252 -0.27 -18.25 -13.28
CA MET A 252 1.01 -18.70 -13.83
C MET A 252 1.76 -19.61 -12.84
N LEU A 253 1.79 -19.23 -11.56
CA LEU A 253 2.41 -20.02 -10.50
C LEU A 253 1.75 -21.39 -10.32
N HIS A 254 0.42 -21.46 -10.39
CA HIS A 254 -0.32 -22.72 -10.31
C HIS A 254 -0.14 -23.63 -11.54
N ASN A 255 0.14 -23.06 -12.71
CA ASN A 255 0.16 -23.81 -13.98
C ASN A 255 1.56 -24.17 -14.46
N SER A 256 2.62 -23.61 -13.89
CA SER A 256 4.00 -23.95 -14.24
C SER A 256 4.49 -25.19 -13.51
N GLU A 257 5.09 -26.13 -14.24
CA GLU A 257 5.74 -27.32 -13.65
C GLU A 257 6.88 -26.98 -12.68
N TRP A 258 7.44 -25.76 -12.79
CA TRP A 258 8.58 -25.29 -11.99
C TRP A 258 8.19 -24.67 -10.65
N THR A 259 6.95 -24.19 -10.51
CA THR A 259 6.52 -23.42 -9.33
C THR A 259 5.27 -23.99 -8.66
N LYS A 260 4.49 -24.82 -9.37
CA LYS A 260 3.22 -25.37 -8.88
C LYS A 260 3.35 -26.13 -7.56
N ALA A 261 4.42 -26.90 -7.38
CA ALA A 261 4.60 -27.71 -6.17
C ALA A 261 4.70 -26.83 -4.91
N ASP A 262 5.61 -25.86 -4.90
CA ASP A 262 5.80 -24.93 -3.80
C ASP A 262 4.62 -23.99 -3.62
N PHE A 263 4.06 -23.47 -4.71
CA PHE A 263 2.90 -22.58 -4.60
C PHE A 263 1.68 -23.31 -4.02
N SER A 264 1.39 -24.53 -4.49
CA SER A 264 0.27 -25.32 -3.94
C SER A 264 0.53 -25.71 -2.48
N ARG A 265 1.77 -26.07 -2.13
CA ARG A 265 2.15 -26.32 -0.74
C ARG A 265 1.90 -25.10 0.15
N PHE A 266 2.22 -23.89 -0.34
CA PHE A 266 1.97 -22.66 0.40
C PHE A 266 0.48 -22.39 0.61
N ILE A 267 -0.34 -22.54 -0.43
CA ILE A 267 -1.77 -22.32 -0.34
C ILE A 267 -2.42 -23.31 0.65
N ASP A 268 -2.05 -24.59 0.58
CA ASP A 268 -2.67 -25.63 1.41
C ASP A 268 -2.12 -25.65 2.84
N ARG A 269 -0.82 -25.34 3.01
CA ARG A 269 -0.05 -25.55 4.23
C ARG A 269 0.88 -24.37 4.54
N PRO A 270 0.37 -23.12 4.66
CA PRO A 270 1.21 -21.93 4.85
C PRO A 270 2.00 -21.96 6.17
N TRP A 271 1.56 -22.73 7.17
CA TRP A 271 2.26 -22.88 8.46
C TRP A 271 3.58 -23.66 8.38
N GLU A 272 3.81 -24.40 7.29
CA GLU A 272 5.08 -25.10 7.04
C GLU A 272 6.18 -24.14 6.59
N LEU A 273 5.81 -22.95 6.12
CA LEU A 273 6.76 -21.91 5.74
C LEU A 273 7.31 -21.23 7.00
N LYS A 274 8.62 -21.36 7.24
CA LYS A 274 9.33 -20.78 8.38
C LYS A 274 10.21 -19.64 7.95
N VAL A 275 10.50 -18.73 8.87
CA VAL A 275 11.37 -17.58 8.66
C VAL A 275 12.37 -17.53 9.82
N THR A 276 13.65 -17.38 9.47
CA THR A 276 14.75 -17.19 10.42
C THR A 276 15.55 -15.93 10.08
N ARG A 277 16.26 -15.39 11.07
CA ARG A 277 17.28 -14.33 10.89
C ARG A 277 18.71 -14.87 10.91
N GLY A 278 18.90 -16.18 11.13
CA GLY A 278 20.23 -16.78 11.25
C GLY A 278 21.09 -16.13 12.34
N GLU A 279 20.47 -15.59 13.40
CA GLU A 279 21.17 -14.93 14.50
C GLU A 279 21.59 -15.95 15.56
N GLY A 280 22.83 -15.85 16.06
CA GLY A 280 23.38 -16.78 17.04
C GLY A 280 23.70 -18.16 16.44
N ASP A 281 23.17 -19.21 17.05
CA ASP A 281 23.36 -20.61 16.63
C ASP A 281 22.21 -21.13 15.73
N GLU A 282 21.28 -20.26 15.31
CA GLU A 282 20.14 -20.66 14.47
C GLU A 282 20.61 -21.00 13.05
N PRO A 283 20.48 -22.27 12.59
CA PRO A 283 20.97 -22.66 11.28
C PRO A 283 20.10 -22.05 10.19
N ILE A 284 20.75 -21.59 9.11
CA ILE A 284 20.08 -21.22 7.86
C ILE A 284 20.03 -22.47 6.98
N PRO A 285 18.84 -23.01 6.66
CA PRO A 285 18.74 -24.17 5.80
C PRO A 285 19.28 -23.87 4.39
N GLU A 286 19.91 -24.87 3.77
CA GLU A 286 20.51 -24.74 2.42
C GLU A 286 19.49 -24.32 1.37
N GLN A 287 18.24 -24.81 1.48
CA GLN A 287 17.13 -24.46 0.59
C GLN A 287 16.28 -23.35 1.22
N SER A 288 16.85 -22.14 1.27
CA SER A 288 16.15 -20.96 1.78
C SER A 288 16.07 -19.82 0.76
N PHE A 289 15.03 -19.00 0.91
CA PHE A 289 14.72 -17.83 0.09
C PHE A 289 15.04 -16.56 0.89
N GLU A 290 15.91 -15.72 0.36
CA GLU A 290 16.33 -14.49 1.03
C GLU A 290 15.28 -13.38 0.91
N TRP A 291 15.07 -12.65 2.00
CA TRP A 291 14.28 -11.42 2.03
C TRP A 291 14.88 -10.37 2.96
N THR A 292 15.16 -9.17 2.44
CA THR A 292 15.75 -8.09 3.23
C THR A 292 14.74 -7.00 3.55
N VAL A 293 14.34 -6.78 4.80
CA VAL A 293 13.57 -5.58 5.16
C VAL A 293 14.51 -4.37 5.06
N ARG A 294 14.35 -3.52 4.02
CA ARG A 294 15.28 -2.41 3.71
C ARG A 294 14.94 -1.11 4.46
N LYS A 295 13.67 -0.85 4.72
CA LYS A 295 13.17 0.36 5.38
C LYS A 295 11.85 0.09 6.08
N LEU A 296 11.56 0.90 7.10
CA LEU A 296 10.26 0.95 7.77
C LEU A 296 9.64 2.32 7.50
N TYR A 297 8.35 2.34 7.14
CA TYR A 297 7.61 3.59 6.94
C TYR A 297 7.14 4.12 8.29
N LEU A 298 7.83 5.15 8.81
CA LEU A 298 7.66 5.64 10.18
C LEU A 298 7.40 7.16 10.20
N SER A 299 6.28 7.60 9.62
CA SER A 299 5.93 9.02 9.64
C SER A 299 5.46 9.49 11.01
N MET A 300 5.86 10.68 11.43
CA MET A 300 5.52 11.22 12.75
C MET A 300 4.08 11.76 12.74
N PRO A 301 3.15 11.24 13.58
CA PRO A 301 1.88 11.91 13.88
C PRO A 301 2.15 13.23 14.60
N LEU A 302 1.39 14.28 14.30
CA LEU A 302 1.57 15.59 14.94
C LEU A 302 0.40 15.93 15.86
N THR A 303 0.70 16.66 16.93
CA THR A 303 -0.28 17.22 17.85
C THR A 303 0.11 18.64 18.27
N LYS A 304 -0.89 19.48 18.55
CA LYS A 304 -0.72 20.84 19.08
C LYS A 304 -0.85 20.90 20.60
N ASP A 305 -1.14 19.78 21.26
CA ASP A 305 -1.39 19.74 22.69
C ASP A 305 -0.15 20.08 23.54
N GLY A 306 -0.37 20.53 24.77
CA GLY A 306 0.70 20.96 25.68
C GLY A 306 1.71 19.86 26.07
N ALA A 307 1.37 18.58 25.86
CA ALA A 307 2.25 17.43 26.11
C ALA A 307 2.98 16.93 24.84
N LYS A 308 2.97 17.69 23.75
CA LYS A 308 3.55 17.31 22.45
C LYS A 308 5.03 16.91 22.54
N ASP A 309 5.84 17.62 23.33
CA ASP A 309 7.29 17.40 23.36
C ASP A 309 7.62 16.02 23.96
N THR A 310 6.91 15.64 25.03
CA THR A 310 7.00 14.29 25.61
C THR A 310 6.55 13.23 24.61
N PHE A 311 5.42 13.46 23.93
CA PHE A 311 4.91 12.53 22.93
C PHE A 311 5.89 12.31 21.77
N TYR A 312 6.53 13.37 21.27
CA TYR A 312 7.52 13.27 20.20
C TYR A 312 8.75 12.49 20.64
N ALA A 313 9.29 12.77 21.82
CA ALA A 313 10.44 12.04 22.37
C ALA A 313 10.13 10.55 22.55
N GLU A 314 8.96 10.19 23.08
CA GLU A 314 8.52 8.79 23.19
C GLU A 314 8.34 8.11 21.83
N THR A 315 7.90 8.87 20.81
CA THR A 315 7.69 8.33 19.46
C THR A 315 9.02 8.05 18.77
N GLU A 316 9.97 8.97 18.87
CA GLU A 316 11.32 8.79 18.34
C GLU A 316 12.00 7.58 18.98
N GLU A 317 11.87 7.41 20.30
CA GLU A 317 12.40 6.25 21.01
C GLU A 317 11.74 4.94 20.55
N ALA A 318 10.41 4.90 20.41
CA ALA A 318 9.71 3.74 19.89
C ALA A 318 10.19 3.38 18.48
N TYR A 319 10.39 4.36 17.60
CA TYR A 319 10.90 4.16 16.24
C TYR A 319 12.35 3.68 16.21
N ARG A 320 13.18 4.14 17.15
CA ARG A 320 14.56 3.66 17.34
C ARG A 320 14.60 2.18 17.74
N LEU A 321 13.67 1.75 18.60
CA LEU A 321 13.57 0.35 19.04
C LEU A 321 13.12 -0.61 17.92
N LEU A 322 12.56 -0.10 16.82
CA LEU A 322 12.21 -0.89 15.64
C LEU A 322 13.37 -1.11 14.67
N GLN A 323 14.47 -0.35 14.79
CA GLN A 323 15.62 -0.46 13.87
C GLN A 323 16.17 -1.89 13.73
N PRO A 324 16.22 -2.73 14.78
CA PRO A 324 16.66 -4.12 14.63
C PRO A 324 15.80 -4.95 13.66
N LEU A 325 14.56 -4.56 13.36
CA LEU A 325 13.70 -5.26 12.37
C LEU A 325 14.21 -5.10 10.93
N ILE A 326 15.06 -4.11 10.65
CA ILE A 326 15.72 -3.95 9.36
C ILE A 326 16.85 -4.98 9.28
N GLY A 327 16.88 -5.77 8.21
CA GLY A 327 17.87 -6.83 8.06
C GLY A 327 17.43 -7.91 7.07
N THR A 328 18.28 -8.91 6.93
CA THR A 328 18.04 -10.07 6.08
C THR A 328 17.39 -11.20 6.87
N TYR A 329 16.43 -11.85 6.23
CA TYR A 329 15.67 -12.99 6.70
C TYR A 329 15.74 -14.10 5.66
N TRP A 330 15.64 -15.33 6.12
CA TRP A 330 15.65 -16.52 5.28
C TRP A 330 14.36 -17.31 5.51
N THR A 331 13.65 -17.55 4.41
CA THR A 331 12.40 -18.31 4.41
C THR A 331 12.68 -19.72 3.92
N TYR A 332 12.15 -20.75 4.58
CA TYR A 332 12.38 -22.14 4.20
C TYR A 332 11.16 -23.00 4.53
N TRP A 333 11.08 -24.16 3.90
CA TRP A 333 10.08 -25.16 4.23
C TRP A 333 10.54 -25.98 5.43
N GLN A 334 9.65 -26.16 6.41
CA GLN A 334 9.86 -27.19 7.43
C GLN A 334 9.81 -28.57 6.77
N ASP A 335 10.81 -29.41 7.04
CA ASP A 335 10.82 -30.80 6.59
C ASP A 335 9.68 -31.58 7.27
N GLU A 336 9.09 -32.53 6.55
CA GLU A 336 8.16 -33.51 7.14
C GLU A 336 8.99 -34.52 7.94
N ASP A 337 8.83 -34.55 9.27
CA ASP A 337 9.43 -35.54 10.17
C ASP A 337 8.91 -36.97 9.90
#